data_AF-A0A7X6MU38-F1
#
_entry.id   AF-A0A7X6MU38-F1
#
_cell.length_a   1.000
_cell.length_b   1.000
_cell.length_c   1.000
_cell.angle_alpha   90.00
_cell.angle_beta   90.00
_cell.angle_gamma   90.00
#
_symmetry.space_group_name_H-M   'P 1'
#
loop_
_entity.id
_entity.type
_entity.pdbx_description
1 polymer ?
#
loop_
_entity_poly.entity_id
_entity_poly.type
_entity_poly.pdbx_seq_one_letter_code
_entity_poly.pdbx_strand_id
1 'polypeptide(L)'
;MGTVIRCGGAAVLTAVAVMLTAHPAVAKPAPDIEFTYNVAFRRHYQFPNNDAVGYGRSICDAVQRGDAYGVVVADVRTAVTPNDEESVNYLISNAVDILCPAQIWQLRESSVGYQPRR
;
A
#
# COMPACT_ATOMS: atom_id res chain seq x y z
N MET A 1 29.02 14.00 -56.71
CA MET A 1 27.73 14.02 -55.98
C MET A 1 27.85 13.14 -54.75
N GLY A 2 27.48 13.63 -53.57
CA GLY A 2 27.42 12.84 -52.34
C GLY A 2 27.59 13.69 -51.08
N THR A 3 26.60 14.54 -50.78
CA THR A 3 26.58 15.35 -49.55
C THR A 3 26.08 14.48 -48.39
N VAL A 4 26.93 14.21 -47.40
CA VAL A 4 26.54 13.54 -46.16
C VAL A 4 25.93 14.57 -45.21
N ILE A 5 24.62 14.47 -44.98
CA ILE A 5 23.86 15.29 -44.04
C ILE A 5 24.23 14.87 -42.60
N ARG A 6 24.90 15.76 -41.85
CA ARG A 6 25.14 15.60 -40.40
C ARG A 6 23.99 16.23 -39.61
N CYS A 7 22.98 15.45 -39.24
CA CYS A 7 21.85 15.84 -38.38
C CYS A 7 22.03 15.51 -36.88
N GLY A 8 23.24 15.25 -36.39
CA GLY A 8 23.42 14.65 -35.06
C GLY A 8 23.57 15.59 -33.85
N GLY A 9 23.86 16.89 -34.04
CA GLY A 9 24.33 17.76 -32.95
C GLY A 9 23.25 18.51 -32.17
N ALA A 10 22.20 18.99 -32.85
CA ALA A 10 21.23 19.91 -32.24
C ALA A 10 20.21 19.22 -31.32
N ALA A 11 19.98 17.92 -31.48
CA ALA A 11 18.98 17.18 -30.71
C ALA A 11 19.43 16.82 -29.28
N VAL A 12 20.74 16.77 -29.02
CA VAL A 12 21.28 16.32 -27.73
C VAL A 12 21.28 17.45 -26.69
N LEU A 13 21.54 18.69 -27.13
CA LEU A 13 21.62 19.85 -26.23
C LEU A 13 20.25 20.29 -25.68
N THR A 14 19.18 20.12 -26.45
CA THR A 14 17.81 20.43 -26.02
C THR A 14 17.28 19.42 -24.98
N ALA A 15 17.64 18.15 -25.08
CA ALA A 15 17.20 17.12 -24.12
C ALA A 15 17.77 17.34 -22.70
N VAL A 16 19.02 17.78 -22.58
CA VAL A 16 19.67 18.05 -21.28
C VAL A 16 19.04 19.25 -20.58
N ALA A 17 18.71 20.31 -21.32
CA ALA A 17 18.05 21.50 -20.77
C ALA A 17 16.64 21.20 -20.21
N VAL A 18 15.91 20.25 -20.81
CA VAL A 18 14.59 19.82 -20.32
C VAL A 18 14.70 19.05 -19.01
N MET A 19 15.72 18.21 -18.82
CA MET A 19 15.91 17.49 -17.55
C MET A 19 16.30 18.41 -16.39
N LEU A 20 17.02 19.51 -16.67
CA LEU A 20 17.43 20.49 -15.66
C LEU A 20 16.29 21.38 -15.13
N THR A 21 15.14 21.41 -15.81
CA THR A 21 13.96 22.22 -15.42
C THR A 21 12.77 21.37 -14.96
N ALA A 22 12.93 20.05 -14.91
CA ALA A 22 11.92 19.14 -14.38
C ALA A 22 11.77 19.37 -12.88
N HIS A 23 10.58 19.83 -12.47
CA HIS A 23 10.25 19.93 -11.06
C HIS A 23 10.09 18.51 -10.49
N PRO A 24 10.58 18.23 -9.27
CA PRO A 24 10.33 16.93 -8.66
C PRO A 24 8.83 16.73 -8.52
N ALA A 25 8.31 15.66 -9.12
CA ALA A 25 6.92 15.27 -8.94
C ALA A 25 6.75 14.75 -7.50
N VAL A 26 6.27 15.61 -6.60
CA VAL A 26 5.87 15.22 -5.25
C VAL A 26 4.39 14.94 -5.27
N ALA A 27 4.01 13.67 -5.41
CA ALA A 27 2.62 13.26 -5.26
C ALA A 27 2.16 13.58 -3.83
N LYS A 28 1.02 14.23 -3.68
CA LYS A 28 0.41 14.42 -2.36
C LYS A 28 -0.02 13.04 -1.84
N PRO A 29 0.47 12.58 -0.68
CA PRO A 29 0.02 11.31 -0.11
C PRO A 29 -1.48 11.39 0.19
N ALA A 30 -2.23 10.39 -0.28
CA ALA A 30 -3.65 10.22 0.03
C ALA A 30 -3.92 8.77 0.49
N PRO A 31 -3.27 8.34 1.60
CA PRO A 31 -3.29 6.93 2.02
C PRO A 31 -4.71 6.43 2.31
N ASP A 32 -5.57 7.27 2.89
CA ASP A 32 -6.96 6.92 3.19
C ASP A 32 -7.77 6.60 1.90
N ILE A 33 -7.52 7.34 0.82
CA ILE A 33 -8.18 7.13 -0.48
C ILE A 33 -7.66 5.88 -1.16
N GLU A 34 -6.35 5.69 -1.18
CA GLU A 34 -5.72 4.52 -1.78
C GLU A 34 -6.13 3.23 -1.07
N PHE A 35 -6.11 3.23 0.27
CA PHE A 35 -6.55 2.12 1.08
C PHE A 35 -8.03 1.79 0.78
N THR A 36 -8.91 2.80 0.89
CA THR A 36 -10.35 2.61 0.62
C THR A 36 -10.61 2.07 -0.78
N TYR A 37 -9.90 2.57 -1.78
CA TYR A 37 -9.96 2.07 -3.15
C TYR A 37 -9.60 0.58 -3.24
N ASN A 38 -8.48 0.19 -2.64
CA ASN A 38 -8.01 -1.19 -2.66
C ASN A 38 -8.97 -2.16 -1.93
N VAL A 39 -9.51 -1.76 -0.78
CA VAL A 39 -10.32 -2.68 0.04
C VAL A 39 -11.81 -2.61 -0.31
N ALA A 40 -12.41 -1.43 -0.35
CA ALA A 40 -13.86 -1.31 -0.55
C ALA A 40 -14.25 -1.45 -2.04
N PHE A 41 -13.45 -0.90 -2.95
CA PHE A 41 -13.81 -0.85 -4.37
C PHE A 41 -13.22 -1.99 -5.20
N ARG A 42 -11.94 -2.35 -5.00
CA ARG A 42 -11.30 -3.43 -5.78
C ARG A 42 -11.56 -4.83 -5.22
N ARG A 43 -11.65 -4.94 -3.90
CA ARG A 43 -11.81 -6.24 -3.20
C ARG A 43 -13.18 -6.41 -2.53
N HIS A 44 -14.01 -5.36 -2.54
CA HIS A 44 -15.39 -5.39 -2.04
C HIS A 44 -15.53 -5.81 -0.57
N TYR A 45 -14.60 -5.39 0.29
CA TYR A 45 -14.74 -5.59 1.73
C TYR A 45 -15.93 -4.82 2.30
N GLN A 46 -16.68 -5.50 3.17
CA GLN A 46 -17.68 -4.94 4.05
C GLN A 46 -17.06 -4.77 5.44
N PHE A 47 -17.07 -3.53 5.93
CA PHE A 47 -16.52 -3.15 7.22
C PHE A 47 -17.65 -2.84 8.22
N PRO A 48 -17.40 -3.01 9.52
CA PRO A 48 -18.29 -2.49 10.55
C PRO A 48 -18.58 -1.01 10.30
N ASN A 49 -19.85 -0.61 10.39
CA ASN A 49 -20.32 0.77 10.20
C ASN A 49 -19.98 1.39 8.82
N ASN A 50 -19.57 0.59 7.83
CA ASN A 50 -19.06 1.06 6.54
C ASN A 50 -17.83 1.98 6.65
N ASP A 51 -17.03 1.83 7.71
CA ASP A 51 -15.86 2.66 7.97
C ASP A 51 -14.56 1.87 7.70
N ALA A 52 -14.14 1.87 6.43
CA ALA A 52 -12.90 1.20 6.03
C ALA A 52 -11.67 1.84 6.70
N VAL A 53 -11.55 3.17 6.66
CA VAL A 53 -10.36 3.87 7.15
C VAL A 53 -10.23 3.75 8.66
N GLY A 54 -11.32 3.97 9.41
CA GLY A 54 -11.31 3.80 10.86
C GLY A 54 -10.99 2.37 11.26
N TYR A 55 -11.55 1.38 10.56
CA TYR A 55 -11.22 -0.02 10.81
C TYR A 55 -9.76 -0.37 10.44
N GLY A 56 -9.24 0.16 9.33
CA GLY A 56 -7.83 0.00 8.97
C GLY A 56 -6.89 0.59 10.01
N ARG A 57 -7.26 1.72 10.64
CA ARG A 57 -6.47 2.31 11.72
C ARG A 57 -6.54 1.52 13.02
N SER A 58 -7.66 0.86 13.34
CA SER A 58 -7.70 -0.03 14.51
C SER A 58 -6.79 -1.26 14.36
N ILE A 59 -6.58 -1.75 13.13
CA ILE A 59 -5.54 -2.76 12.83
C ILE A 59 -4.15 -2.19 13.10
N CYS A 60 -3.87 -0.97 12.64
CA CYS A 60 -2.60 -0.29 12.92
C CYS A 60 -2.34 -0.14 14.42
N ASP A 61 -3.36 0.21 15.20
CA ASP A 61 -3.26 0.32 16.66
C ASP A 61 -2.93 -1.03 17.31
N ALA A 62 -3.54 -2.12 16.83
CA ALA A 62 -3.25 -3.47 17.32
C ALA A 62 -1.78 -3.88 17.07
N VAL A 63 -1.29 -3.62 15.86
CA VAL A 63 0.12 -3.87 15.51
C VAL A 63 1.05 -2.98 16.35
N GLN A 64 0.71 -1.71 16.54
CA GLN A 64 1.51 -0.77 17.33
C GLN A 64 1.59 -1.18 18.82
N ARG A 65 0.53 -1.78 19.38
CA ARG A 65 0.55 -2.35 20.74
C ARG A 65 1.43 -3.60 20.86
N GLY A 66 1.81 -4.20 19.72
CA GLY A 66 2.57 -5.45 19.68
C GLY A 66 1.70 -6.69 19.82
N ASP A 67 0.41 -6.60 19.48
CA ASP A 67 -0.48 -7.76 19.49
C ASP A 67 0.07 -8.85 18.55
N ALA A 68 -0.01 -10.12 18.97
CA ALA A 68 0.48 -11.24 18.17
C ALA A 68 -0.32 -11.35 16.86
N TYR A 69 0.33 -11.64 15.73
CA TYR A 69 -0.34 -11.63 14.42
C TYR A 69 -1.56 -12.55 14.34
N GLY A 70 -1.50 -13.70 15.00
CA GLY A 70 -2.64 -14.63 15.06
C GLY A 70 -3.86 -14.07 15.80
N VAL A 71 -3.67 -13.17 16.77
CA VAL A 71 -4.76 -12.44 17.45
C VAL A 71 -5.35 -11.41 16.50
N VAL A 72 -4.52 -10.62 15.82
CA VAL A 72 -4.97 -9.64 14.83
C VAL A 72 -5.77 -10.31 13.70
N VAL A 73 -5.29 -11.44 13.19
CA VAL A 73 -6.03 -12.23 12.18
C VAL A 73 -7.36 -12.74 12.71
N ALA A 74 -7.42 -13.23 13.95
CA ALA A 74 -8.66 -13.70 14.55
C ALA A 74 -9.68 -12.57 14.69
N ASP A 75 -9.26 -11.42 15.20
CA ASP A 75 -10.11 -10.25 15.38
C ASP A 75 -10.66 -9.77 14.04
N VAL A 76 -9.78 -9.60 13.03
CA VAL A 76 -10.19 -9.17 11.70
C VAL A 76 -11.18 -10.14 11.06
N ARG A 77 -10.94 -11.45 11.17
CA ARG A 77 -11.83 -12.48 10.62
C ARG A 77 -13.26 -12.37 11.12
N THR A 78 -13.45 -11.95 12.38
CA THR A 78 -14.80 -11.86 12.98
C THR A 78 -15.59 -10.64 12.51
N ALA A 79 -14.92 -9.61 11.99
CA ALA A 79 -15.52 -8.29 11.80
C ALA A 79 -15.78 -7.91 10.34
N VAL A 80 -15.07 -8.51 9.38
CA VAL A 80 -15.17 -8.13 7.96
C VAL A 80 -15.75 -9.25 7.09
N THR A 81 -16.15 -8.92 5.87
CA THR A 81 -16.47 -9.90 4.82
C THR A 81 -15.94 -9.35 3.48
N PRO A 82 -15.21 -10.12 2.66
CA PRO A 82 -14.82 -11.53 2.86
C PRO A 82 -13.81 -11.71 4.01
N ASN A 83 -13.83 -12.88 4.65
CA ASN A 83 -13.01 -13.20 5.82
C ASN A 83 -12.32 -14.57 5.73
N ASP A 84 -12.16 -15.08 4.50
CA ASP A 84 -11.24 -16.19 4.27
C ASP A 84 -9.80 -15.77 4.62
N GLU A 85 -8.92 -16.76 4.78
CA GLU A 85 -7.55 -16.56 5.20
C GLU A 85 -6.77 -15.61 4.26
N GLU A 86 -6.92 -15.73 2.94
CA GLU A 86 -6.23 -14.86 1.99
C GLU A 86 -6.72 -13.42 2.14
N SER A 87 -8.03 -13.24 2.22
CA SER A 87 -8.65 -11.93 2.40
C SER A 87 -8.16 -11.25 3.68
N VAL A 88 -8.21 -11.93 4.82
CA VAL A 88 -7.78 -11.34 6.10
C VAL A 88 -6.30 -10.95 6.07
N ASN A 89 -5.42 -11.82 5.55
CA ASN A 89 -3.99 -11.53 5.45
C ASN A 89 -3.71 -10.35 4.49
N TYR A 90 -4.44 -10.27 3.38
CA TYR A 90 -4.36 -9.14 2.45
C TYR A 90 -4.77 -7.84 3.13
N LEU A 91 -5.90 -7.82 3.83
CA LEU A 91 -6.42 -6.63 4.49
C LEU A 91 -5.46 -6.10 5.55
N ILE A 92 -4.91 -6.97 6.40
CA ILE A 92 -3.94 -6.60 7.44
C ILE A 92 -2.68 -6.01 6.79
N SER A 93 -2.13 -6.70 5.80
CA SER A 93 -0.91 -6.25 5.11
C SER A 93 -1.13 -4.92 4.40
N ASN A 94 -2.27 -4.74 3.74
CA ASN A 94 -2.60 -3.51 3.00
C ASN A 94 -2.86 -2.33 3.94
N ALA A 95 -3.52 -2.56 5.08
CA ALA A 95 -3.74 -1.53 6.10
C ALA A 95 -2.40 -1.02 6.65
N VAL A 96 -1.49 -1.93 7.01
CA VAL A 96 -0.19 -1.55 7.56
C VAL A 96 0.70 -0.88 6.53
N ASP A 97 0.75 -1.39 5.31
CA ASP A 97 1.59 -0.83 4.25
C ASP A 97 1.18 0.59 3.86
N ILE A 98 -0.14 0.86 3.78
CA ILE A 98 -0.65 2.15 3.30
C ILE A 98 -0.87 3.14 4.46
N LEU A 99 -1.52 2.73 5.54
CA LEU A 99 -1.97 3.65 6.59
C LEU A 99 -0.91 3.88 7.67
N CYS A 100 -0.07 2.89 7.95
CA CYS A 100 0.89 2.94 9.05
C CYS A 100 2.22 2.24 8.69
N PRO A 101 2.95 2.75 7.68
CA PRO A 101 4.16 2.11 7.17
C PRO A 101 5.30 2.03 8.18
N ALA A 102 5.31 2.88 9.21
CA ALA A 102 6.29 2.82 10.30
C ALA A 102 6.18 1.52 11.12
N GLN A 103 5.02 0.85 11.09
CA GLN A 103 4.72 -0.37 11.82
C GLN A 103 5.02 -1.65 11.01
N ILE A 104 5.49 -1.54 9.76
CA ILE A 104 5.72 -2.70 8.89
C ILE A 104 6.73 -3.71 9.49
N TRP A 105 7.73 -3.21 10.21
CA TRP A 105 8.69 -4.09 10.91
C TRP A 105 8.00 -4.86 12.04
N GLN A 106 7.20 -4.19 12.85
CA GLN A 106 6.45 -4.81 13.95
C GLN A 106 5.48 -5.89 13.44
N LEU A 107 4.80 -5.63 12.32
CA LEU A 107 3.94 -6.62 11.68
C LEU A 107 4.72 -7.87 11.26
N ARG A 108 5.86 -7.69 10.60
CA ARG A 108 6.71 -8.80 10.13
C ARG A 108 7.21 -9.64 11.31
N GLU A 109 7.67 -8.99 12.37
CA GLU A 109 8.13 -9.70 13.57
C GLU A 109 6.98 -10.47 14.24
N SER A 110 5.81 -9.85 14.37
CA SER A 110 4.64 -10.49 15.00
C SER A 110 4.09 -11.70 14.25
N SER A 111 4.38 -11.82 12.95
CA SER A 111 3.91 -12.91 12.09
C SER A 111 4.88 -14.09 12.01
N VAL A 112 6.06 -14.00 12.65
CA VAL A 112 7.01 -15.10 12.72
C VAL A 112 6.35 -16.32 13.38
N GLY A 113 6.41 -17.46 12.69
CA GLY A 113 5.82 -18.72 13.16
C GLY A 113 4.30 -18.79 13.06
N TYR A 114 3.63 -17.77 12.49
CA TYR A 114 2.21 -17.82 12.22
C TYR A 114 1.89 -18.97 11.24
N GLN A 115 0.92 -19.80 11.61
CA GLN A 115 0.40 -20.86 10.77
C GLN A 115 -1.08 -20.59 10.46
N PRO A 116 -1.41 -20.30 9.19
CA PRO A 116 -2.78 -20.19 8.72
C PRO A 116 -3.59 -21.42 9.11
N ARG A 117 -4.83 -21.21 9.59
CA ARG A 117 -5.74 -22.35 9.82
C ARG A 117 -6.35 -22.73 8.48
N ARG A 118 -6.25 -24.02 8.11
CA ARG A 118 -6.88 -24.58 6.91
C ARG A 118 -8.40 -24.60 7.03
#